data_AF-A0A382CQ00-F1
#
_entry.id   AF-A0A382CQ00-F1
#
_cell.length_a   1.000
_cell.length_b   1.000
_cell.length_c   1.000
_cell.angle_alpha   90.00
_cell.angle_beta   90.00
_cell.angle_gamma   90.00
#
_symmetry.space_group_name_H-M   'P 1'
#
loop_
_entity.id
_entity.type
_entity.pdbx_description
1 polymer ?
#
loop_
_entity_poly.entity_id
_entity_poly.type
_entity_poly.pdbx_seq_one_letter_code
_entity_poly.pdbx_strand_id
1 'polypeptide(L)'
;MKIVLSPDKTVPVAAVNLWYGVGSRNEPAGKTGFAHLFEHMMFQGSAHVPKNKHFELIEGVGGTLNASTWFDRTNYFDTVPSHDLELALWLESDRMGWMLPAMDQEKLDNQRDVVKNEKRQRYDNQPYGDWDERLQALIYPQGHPYHHT
;
A
#
# COMPACT_ATOMS: atom_id res chain seq x y z
N MET A 1 13.64 0.96 -12.71
CA MET A 1 13.66 1.22 -11.26
C MET A 1 14.60 2.40 -11.00
N LYS A 2 14.19 3.38 -10.19
CA LYS A 2 15.03 4.52 -9.78
C LYS A 2 15.35 4.35 -8.29
N ILE A 3 16.62 4.53 -7.92
CA ILE A 3 17.08 4.44 -6.54
C ILE A 3 17.56 5.83 -6.11
N VAL A 4 17.16 6.26 -4.91
CA VAL A 4 17.61 7.50 -4.28
C VAL A 4 18.13 7.13 -2.89
N LEU A 5 19.36 7.54 -2.59
CA LEU A 5 20.00 7.29 -1.30
C LEU A 5 20.24 8.63 -0.60
N SER A 6 19.96 8.69 0.70
CA SER A 6 20.24 9.84 1.55
C SER A 6 20.94 9.36 2.83
N PRO A 7 22.27 9.19 2.81
CA PRO A 7 23.00 8.65 3.95
C PRO A 7 23.03 9.63 5.13
N ASP A 8 22.55 9.19 6.28
CA ASP A 8 22.70 9.84 7.57
C ASP A 8 23.21 8.80 8.59
N LYS A 9 24.28 9.13 9.32
CA LYS A 9 24.93 8.22 10.28
C LYS A 9 24.72 8.64 11.75
N THR A 10 23.84 9.61 12.00
CA THR A 10 23.56 10.13 13.35
C THR A 10 22.92 9.09 14.27
N VAL A 11 22.06 8.22 13.72
CA VAL A 11 21.39 7.13 14.43
C VAL A 11 21.51 5.82 13.66
N PRO A 12 21.61 4.66 14.33
CA PRO A 12 21.82 3.36 13.69
C PRO A 12 20.51 2.76 13.13
N VAL A 13 19.76 3.53 12.37
CA VAL A 13 18.45 3.18 11.79
C VAL A 13 18.50 3.35 10.27
N ALA A 14 17.79 2.50 9.53
CA ALA A 14 17.58 2.63 8.10
C ALA A 14 16.09 2.72 7.78
N ALA A 15 15.74 3.59 6.83
CA ALA A 15 14.39 3.70 6.29
C ALA A 15 14.40 3.26 4.82
N VAL A 16 13.54 2.30 4.48
CA VAL A 16 13.31 1.83 3.11
C VAL A 16 11.94 2.33 2.68
N ASN A 17 11.83 2.86 1.47
CA ASN A 17 10.56 3.36 0.96
C ASN A 17 10.42 3.07 -0.53
N LEU A 18 9.45 2.23 -0.89
CA LEU A 18 9.13 1.86 -2.25
C LEU A 18 7.94 2.68 -2.73
N TRP A 19 8.14 3.41 -3.83
CA TRP A 19 7.12 4.25 -4.43
C TRP A 19 6.72 3.69 -5.79
N TYR A 20 5.47 3.25 -5.89
CA TYR A 20 4.84 2.89 -7.15
C TYR A 20 4.12 4.11 -7.70
N GLY A 21 4.40 4.46 -8.96
CA GLY A 21 3.73 5.56 -9.68
C GLY A 21 2.33 5.18 -10.17
N VAL A 22 1.55 4.51 -9.32
CA VAL A 22 0.18 4.06 -9.57
C VAL A 22 -0.65 4.45 -8.35
N GLY A 23 -1.82 5.04 -8.56
CA GLY A 23 -2.76 5.42 -7.51
C GLY A 23 -4.19 5.33 -7.99
N SER A 24 -5.16 5.90 -7.26
CA SER A 24 -6.57 5.82 -7.66
C SER A 24 -6.84 6.44 -9.03
N ARG A 25 -6.04 7.42 -9.49
CA ARG A 25 -6.22 8.05 -10.82
C ARG A 25 -6.01 7.09 -11.98
N ASN A 26 -5.29 6.00 -11.75
CA ASN A 26 -4.92 5.03 -12.75
C ASN A 26 -5.99 3.94 -12.90
N GLU A 27 -7.05 4.00 -12.09
CA GLU A 27 -8.11 3.00 -12.08
C GLU A 27 -9.01 3.17 -13.31
N PRO A 28 -9.40 2.06 -13.96
CA PRO A 28 -10.34 2.14 -15.07
C PRO A 28 -11.75 2.42 -14.52
N ALA A 29 -12.55 3.11 -15.34
CA ALA A 29 -13.94 3.41 -15.01
C ALA A 29 -14.71 2.14 -14.57
N GLY A 30 -15.43 2.25 -13.45
CA GLY A 30 -16.18 1.14 -12.87
C GLY A 30 -15.35 0.13 -12.06
N LYS A 31 -14.05 0.36 -11.87
CA LYS A 31 -13.17 -0.47 -11.03
C LYS A 31 -12.39 0.38 -10.03
N THR A 32 -13.10 1.24 -9.30
CA THR A 32 -12.48 2.11 -8.30
C THR A 32 -12.09 1.36 -7.03
N GLY A 33 -11.09 1.87 -6.31
CA GLY A 33 -10.57 1.29 -5.07
C GLY A 33 -9.61 0.12 -5.25
N PHE A 34 -9.17 -0.16 -6.47
CA PHE A 34 -8.19 -1.20 -6.78
C PHE A 34 -6.82 -0.87 -6.21
N ALA A 35 -6.31 0.35 -6.37
CA ALA A 35 -5.01 0.74 -5.85
C ALA A 35 -4.93 0.50 -4.34
N HIS A 36 -5.96 0.93 -3.60
CA HIS A 36 -6.06 0.68 -2.17
C HIS A 36 -6.26 -0.80 -1.83
N LEU A 37 -7.06 -1.55 -2.59
CA LEU A 37 -7.18 -3.00 -2.38
C LEU A 37 -5.84 -3.72 -2.60
N PHE A 38 -5.05 -3.33 -3.61
CA PHE A 38 -3.73 -3.89 -3.87
C PHE A 38 -2.71 -3.54 -2.78
N GLU A 39 -2.85 -2.38 -2.14
CA GLU A 39 -2.14 -2.05 -0.91
C GLU A 39 -2.34 -3.14 0.16
N HIS A 40 -3.60 -3.49 0.46
CA HIS A 40 -3.93 -4.53 1.42
C HIS A 40 -3.48 -5.93 0.97
N MET A 41 -3.60 -6.22 -0.33
CA MET A 41 -3.21 -7.52 -0.89
C MET A 41 -1.69 -7.77 -0.79
N MET A 42 -0.86 -6.73 -0.89
CA MET A 42 0.59 -6.83 -0.73
C MET A 42 1.03 -7.24 0.69
N PHE A 43 0.09 -7.28 1.64
CA PHE A 43 0.27 -7.81 2.99
C PHE A 43 -0.25 -9.23 3.19
N GLN A 44 -0.88 -9.84 2.17
CA GLN A 44 -1.40 -11.22 2.24
C GLN A 44 -0.35 -12.29 1.88
N GLY A 45 0.92 -11.89 1.82
CA GLY A 45 2.08 -12.74 1.56
C GLY A 45 2.47 -12.83 0.08
N SER A 46 3.55 -13.55 -0.14
CA SER A 46 4.24 -13.80 -1.41
C SER A 46 4.72 -15.27 -1.43
N ALA A 47 5.35 -15.70 -2.52
CA ALA A 47 5.76 -17.10 -2.69
C ALA A 47 6.71 -17.59 -1.58
N HIS A 48 7.57 -16.70 -1.07
CA HIS A 48 8.57 -17.05 -0.05
C HIS A 48 8.23 -16.53 1.35
N VAL A 49 7.33 -15.55 1.46
CA VAL A 49 6.91 -14.96 2.74
C VAL A 49 5.39 -15.18 2.93
N PRO A 50 4.99 -16.09 3.82
CA PRO A 50 3.57 -16.34 4.10
C PRO A 50 2.83 -15.08 4.60
N LYS A 51 1.50 -15.15 4.57
CA LYS A 51 0.63 -14.13 5.15
C LYS A 51 1.08 -13.78 6.58
N ASN A 52 1.05 -12.49 6.92
CA ASN A 52 1.49 -11.90 8.19
C ASN A 52 2.99 -12.03 8.52
N LYS A 53 3.76 -12.91 7.85
CA LYS A 53 5.19 -13.07 8.15
C LYS A 53 6.03 -11.84 7.82
N HIS A 54 5.62 -11.05 6.85
CA HIS A 54 6.28 -9.79 6.56
C HIS A 54 6.25 -8.85 7.78
N PHE A 55 5.09 -8.68 8.43
CA PHE A 55 4.98 -7.89 9.66
C PHE A 55 5.81 -8.50 10.79
N GLU A 56 5.65 -9.80 11.04
CA GLU A 56 6.35 -10.48 12.13
C GLU A 56 7.88 -10.39 12.02
N LEU A 57 8.42 -10.44 10.80
CA LEU A 57 9.87 -10.36 10.57
C LEU A 57 10.40 -8.94 10.83
N ILE A 58 9.70 -7.90 10.36
CA ILE A 58 10.10 -6.51 10.61
C ILE A 58 9.91 -6.13 12.08
N GLU A 59 8.75 -6.45 12.67
CA GLU A 59 8.47 -6.16 14.08
C GLU A 59 9.39 -6.98 15.01
N GLY A 60 9.75 -8.20 14.60
CA GLY A 60 10.66 -9.07 15.34
C GLY A 60 12.08 -8.53 15.48
N VAL A 61 12.54 -7.68 14.55
CA VAL A 61 13.81 -6.93 14.67
C VAL A 61 13.64 -5.57 15.33
N GLY A 62 12.45 -5.26 15.87
CA GLY A 62 12.12 -3.95 16.45
C GLY A 62 11.87 -2.85 15.42
N GLY A 63 11.63 -3.23 14.16
CA GLY A 63 11.26 -2.32 13.10
C GLY A 63 9.78 -1.96 13.10
N THR A 64 9.42 -0.99 12.29
CA THR A 64 8.04 -0.60 11.99
C THR A 64 7.82 -0.55 10.50
N LEU A 65 6.60 -0.83 10.06
CA LEU A 65 6.23 -0.76 8.66
C LEU A 65 4.83 -0.21 8.46
N ASN A 66 4.56 0.34 7.29
CA ASN A 66 3.22 0.68 6.84
C ASN A 66 3.16 0.89 5.33
N ALA A 67 1.97 1.19 4.83
CA ALA A 67 1.73 1.61 3.46
C ALA A 67 0.73 2.77 3.40
N SER A 68 0.67 3.41 2.24
CA SER A 68 -0.38 4.35 1.92
C SER A 68 -0.61 4.46 0.42
N THR A 69 -1.88 4.60 0.04
CA THR A 69 -2.31 4.87 -1.32
C THR A 69 -2.90 6.28 -1.43
N TRP A 70 -2.60 6.94 -2.54
CA TRP A 70 -3.11 8.24 -2.91
C TRP A 70 -3.45 8.30 -4.41
N PHE A 71 -3.83 9.47 -4.91
CA PHE A 71 -4.23 9.65 -6.32
C PHE A 71 -3.13 9.24 -7.31
N ASP A 72 -1.88 9.58 -6.99
CA ASP A 72 -0.72 9.43 -7.89
C ASP A 72 0.20 8.26 -7.57
N ARG A 73 0.02 7.66 -6.38
CA ARG A 73 1.01 6.73 -5.83
C ARG A 73 0.40 5.73 -4.86
N THR A 74 1.10 4.61 -4.73
CA THR A 74 1.06 3.74 -3.57
C THR A 74 2.49 3.57 -3.12
N ASN A 75 2.74 3.77 -1.83
CA ASN A 75 4.06 3.58 -1.26
C ASN A 75 4.02 2.69 -0.04
N TYR A 76 5.07 1.90 0.12
CA TYR A 76 5.27 1.02 1.25
C TYR A 76 6.61 1.34 1.88
N PHE A 77 6.67 1.36 3.20
CA PHE A 77 7.84 1.83 3.90
C PHE A 77 8.07 1.09 5.20
N ASP A 78 9.36 0.91 5.48
CA ASP A 78 9.88 0.15 6.61
C ASP A 78 10.97 0.98 7.29
N THR A 79 10.99 0.97 8.61
CA THR A 79 12.06 1.54 9.43
C THR A 79 12.61 0.44 10.30
N VAL A 80 13.90 0.13 10.14
CA VAL A 80 14.57 -1.00 10.81
C VAL A 80 15.90 -0.55 11.41
N PRO A 81 16.47 -1.29 12.37
CA PRO A 81 17.87 -1.12 12.72
C PRO A 81 18.76 -1.22 11.47
N SER A 82 19.80 -0.40 11.40
CA SER A 82 20.66 -0.31 10.20
C SER A 82 21.31 -1.64 9.77
N HIS A 83 21.51 -2.58 10.69
CA HIS A 83 22.04 -3.91 10.39
C HIS A 83 21.01 -4.87 9.76
N ASP A 84 19.72 -4.54 9.84
CA ASP A 84 18.60 -5.29 9.25
C ASP A 84 18.12 -4.68 7.91
N LEU A 85 18.87 -3.73 7.33
CA LEU A 85 18.54 -3.14 6.03
C LEU A 85 18.35 -4.21 4.94
N GLU A 86 19.17 -5.26 4.97
CA GLU A 86 19.07 -6.38 4.02
C GLU A 86 17.74 -7.13 4.14
N LEU A 87 17.25 -7.32 5.37
CA LEU A 87 15.94 -7.96 5.62
C LEU A 87 14.81 -7.15 4.98
N ALA A 88 14.77 -5.83 5.23
CA ALA A 88 13.75 -4.96 4.65
C ALA A 88 13.80 -5.00 3.11
N LEU A 89 14.98 -4.83 2.51
CA LEU A 89 15.12 -4.87 1.05
C LEU A 89 14.73 -6.22 0.44
N TRP A 90 15.05 -7.33 1.11
CA TRP A 90 14.66 -8.67 0.65
C TRP A 90 13.14 -8.85 0.69
N LEU A 91 12.50 -8.47 1.79
CA LEU A 91 11.05 -8.55 1.96
C LEU A 91 10.30 -7.72 0.91
N GLU A 92 10.78 -6.49 0.65
CA GLU A 92 10.23 -5.60 -0.37
C GLU A 92 10.36 -6.19 -1.78
N SER A 93 11.54 -6.73 -2.09
CA SER A 93 11.80 -7.39 -3.37
C SER A 93 10.91 -8.62 -3.55
N ASP A 94 10.68 -9.40 -2.49
CA ASP A 94 9.91 -10.63 -2.57
C ASP A 94 8.44 -10.35 -2.85
N ARG A 95 7.81 -9.42 -2.12
CA ARG A 95 6.41 -9.07 -2.41
C ARG A 95 6.25 -8.40 -3.78
N MET A 96 7.22 -7.61 -4.24
CA MET A 96 7.18 -7.01 -5.58
C MET A 96 7.23 -8.08 -6.70
N GLY A 97 8.11 -9.07 -6.57
CA GLY A 97 8.34 -10.07 -7.62
C GLY A 97 7.43 -11.31 -7.54
N TRP A 98 7.00 -11.67 -6.33
CA TRP A 98 6.43 -12.99 -6.04
C TRP A 98 5.10 -12.92 -5.28
N MET A 99 4.38 -11.80 -5.30
CA MET A 99 3.02 -11.74 -4.75
C MET A 99 2.05 -12.65 -5.53
N LEU A 100 2.05 -12.59 -6.87
CA LEU A 100 1.02 -13.25 -7.70
C LEU A 100 0.85 -14.75 -7.42
N PRO A 101 1.93 -15.56 -7.28
CA PRO A 101 1.79 -16.98 -6.96
C PRO A 101 1.17 -17.28 -5.60
N ALA A 102 1.22 -16.33 -4.66
CA ALA A 102 0.63 -16.46 -3.33
C ALA A 102 -0.79 -15.88 -3.25
N MET A 103 -1.32 -15.31 -4.34
CA MET A 103 -2.69 -14.82 -4.37
C MET A 103 -3.67 -15.97 -4.64
N ASP A 104 -4.75 -15.98 -3.86
CA ASP A 104 -5.88 -16.88 -4.04
C ASP A 104 -7.19 -16.10 -3.84
N GLN A 105 -8.30 -16.74 -4.21
CA GLN A 105 -9.62 -16.14 -4.17
C GLN A 105 -10.06 -15.85 -2.72
N GLU A 106 -9.68 -16.69 -1.77
CA GLU A 106 -10.04 -16.54 -0.36
C GLU A 106 -9.40 -15.28 0.24
N LYS A 107 -8.10 -15.07 0.01
CA LYS A 107 -7.37 -13.87 0.43
C LYS A 107 -7.99 -12.62 -0.17
N LEU A 108 -8.32 -12.67 -1.46
CA LEU A 108 -8.94 -11.55 -2.16
C LEU A 108 -10.31 -11.18 -1.57
N ASP A 109 -11.19 -12.16 -1.37
CA ASP A 109 -12.52 -11.90 -0.84
C ASP A 109 -12.46 -11.39 0.61
N ASN A 110 -11.57 -11.97 1.43
CA ASN A 110 -11.31 -11.49 2.78
C ASN A 110 -10.86 -10.01 2.80
N GLN A 111 -9.86 -9.64 1.99
CA GLN A 111 -9.39 -8.25 1.94
C GLN A 111 -10.42 -7.30 1.34
N ARG A 112 -11.21 -7.76 0.38
CA ARG A 112 -12.31 -6.95 -0.17
C ARG A 112 -13.33 -6.60 0.92
N ASP A 113 -13.64 -7.52 1.82
CA ASP A 113 -14.57 -7.27 2.92
C ASP A 113 -13.96 -6.37 4.00
N VAL A 114 -12.65 -6.50 4.28
CA VAL A 114 -11.91 -5.58 5.17
C VAL A 114 -11.97 -4.15 4.61
N VAL A 115 -11.63 -3.95 3.34
CA VAL A 115 -11.63 -2.63 2.69
C VAL A 115 -13.04 -2.01 2.67
N LYS A 116 -14.08 -2.80 2.43
CA LYS A 116 -15.48 -2.33 2.52
C LYS A 116 -15.82 -1.85 3.93
N ASN A 117 -15.41 -2.59 4.96
CA ASN A 117 -15.65 -2.21 6.34
C ASN A 117 -14.85 -0.96 6.74
N GLU A 118 -13.62 -0.82 6.25
CA GLU A 118 -12.83 0.40 6.42
C GLU A 118 -13.53 1.60 5.78
N LYS A 119 -14.03 1.45 4.54
CA LYS A 119 -14.78 2.52 3.87
C LYS A 119 -15.99 2.96 4.72
N ARG A 120 -16.75 1.99 5.22
CA ARG A 120 -17.91 2.27 6.10
C ARG A 120 -17.52 3.04 7.35
N GLN A 121 -16.41 2.67 7.98
CA GLN A 121 -15.96 3.30 9.23
C GLN A 121 -15.37 4.69 9.01
N ARG A 122 -14.56 4.86 7.97
CA ARG A 122 -13.80 6.10 7.71
C ARG A 122 -14.57 7.15 6.91
N TYR A 123 -15.50 6.73 6.06
CA TYR A 123 -16.23 7.63 5.16
C TYR A 123 -17.74 7.54 5.36
N ASP A 124 -18.36 6.37 5.13
CA ASP A 124 -19.83 6.31 5.04
C ASP A 124 -20.55 6.67 6.36
N ASN A 125 -19.94 6.36 7.51
CA ASN A 125 -20.48 6.68 8.84
C ASN A 125 -19.89 7.96 9.46
N GLN A 126 -19.18 8.79 8.70
CA GLN A 126 -18.66 10.07 9.17
C GLN A 126 -19.48 11.23 8.58
N PRO A 127 -19.79 12.28 9.36
CA PRO A 127 -20.34 13.50 8.80
C PRO A 127 -19.45 14.04 7.68
N TYR A 128 -20.05 14.30 6.52
CA TYR A 128 -19.36 14.75 5.31
C TYR A 128 -18.32 13.77 4.76
N GLY A 129 -18.27 12.49 5.15
CA GLY A 129 -17.22 11.58 4.69
C GLY A 129 -17.07 11.42 3.17
N ASP A 130 -18.10 11.74 2.40
CA ASP A 130 -18.09 11.72 0.93
C ASP A 130 -17.71 13.08 0.28
N TRP A 131 -17.27 14.08 1.05
CA TRP A 131 -17.03 15.43 0.55
C TRP A 131 -15.94 15.47 -0.51
N ASP A 132 -14.84 14.74 -0.32
CA ASP A 132 -13.69 14.76 -1.23
C ASP A 132 -14.07 14.11 -2.57
N GLU A 133 -14.69 12.92 -2.54
CA GLU A 133 -15.20 12.23 -3.73
C GLU A 133 -16.13 13.14 -4.55
N ARG A 134 -17.05 13.85 -3.88
CA ARG A 134 -17.95 14.82 -4.55
C ARG A 134 -17.20 16.01 -5.12
N LEU A 135 -16.25 16.56 -4.37
CA LEU A 135 -15.47 17.72 -4.80
C LEU A 135 -14.64 17.39 -6.03
N GLN A 136 -13.98 16.22 -6.05
CA GLN A 136 -13.22 15.74 -7.20
C GLN A 136 -14.10 15.64 -8.46
N ALA A 137 -15.29 15.04 -8.33
CA ALA A 137 -16.24 14.91 -9.43
C ALA A 137 -16.80 16.26 -9.94
N LEU A 138 -16.85 17.28 -9.08
CA LEU A 138 -17.31 18.64 -9.43
C LEU A 138 -16.21 19.49 -10.08
N ILE A 139 -14.96 19.34 -9.64
CA ILE A 139 -13.82 20.12 -10.16
C ILE A 139 -13.35 19.55 -11.50
N TYR A 140 -13.31 18.22 -11.64
CA TYR A 140 -12.78 17.57 -12.83
C TYR A 140 -13.89 17.10 -13.76
N PRO A 141 -13.78 17.34 -15.09
CA PRO A 141 -14.78 16.88 -16.04
C PRO A 141 -14.78 15.35 -16.14
N GLN A 142 -15.92 14.79 -16.57
CA GLN A 142 -16.00 13.36 -16.90
C GLN A 142 -14.92 12.98 -17.91
N GLY A 143 -14.21 11.90 -17.63
CA GLY A 143 -13.07 11.42 -18.43
C GLY A 143 -11.71 11.90 -17.92
N HIS A 144 -11.64 12.89 -17.02
CA HIS A 144 -10.39 13.23 -16.35
C HIS A 144 -10.05 12.15 -15.28
N PRO A 145 -8.78 11.72 -15.16
CA PRO A 145 -8.37 10.71 -14.19
C PRO A 145 -8.78 11.00 -12.75
N TYR A 146 -8.72 12.26 -12.31
CA TYR A 146 -9.15 12.68 -10.96
C TYR A 146 -10.65 12.83 -10.76
N HIS A 147 -11.50 12.59 -11.76
CA HIS A 147 -12.94 12.69 -11.57
C HIS A 147 -13.50 11.63 -10.60
N HIS A 148 -12.79 10.51 -10.41
CA HIS A 148 -13.27 9.33 -9.68
C HIS A 148 -12.31 8.88 -8.56
N THR A 149 -11.34 9.72 -8.21
CA THR A 149 -10.23 9.37 -7.30
C THR A 149 -10.51 9.55 -5.85
#